data_AF-A0A381N7N8-F1
#
_entry.id   AF-A0A381N7N8-F1
#
_cell.length_a   1.000
_cell.length_b   1.000
_cell.length_c   1.000
_cell.angle_alpha   90.00
_cell.angle_beta   90.00
_cell.angle_gamma   90.00
#
_symmetry.space_group_name_H-M   'P 1'
#
loop_
_entity.id
_entity.type
_entity.pdbx_description
1 polymer ?
#
loop_
_entity_poly.entity_id
_entity_poly.type
_entity_poly.pdbx_seq_one_letter_code
_entity_poly.pdbx_strand_id
1 'polypeptide(L)'
;VAELRRPVTRVMSSRAVRCLQTVGPLCDQHGVEPEAVDTLFEGAADMTTLLVRDLAVTDGNGSVTVLCSHSDVILDVIRDLVADGAGLSGGRGCGYASIWELTATNGRVEHAHYRATP
;
A
#
# COMPACT_ATOMS: atom_id res chain seq x y z
N VAL A 1 -11.76 7.84 9.67
CA VAL A 1 -10.85 6.68 9.47
C VAL A 1 -11.72 5.44 9.40
N ALA A 2 -11.87 4.83 8.22
CA ALA A 2 -12.65 3.60 8.09
C ALA A 2 -12.02 2.51 8.97
N GLU A 3 -12.82 1.74 9.69
CA GLU A 3 -12.35 0.63 10.53
C GLU A 3 -11.51 -0.34 9.68
N LEU A 4 -10.19 -0.31 9.86
CA LEU A 4 -9.35 -1.41 9.44
C LEU A 4 -9.80 -2.63 10.24
N ARG A 5 -10.48 -3.56 9.57
CA ARG A 5 -11.04 -4.77 10.21
C ARG A 5 -9.97 -5.72 10.74
N ARG A 6 -8.69 -5.40 10.51
CA ARG A 6 -7.50 -6.20 10.85
C ARG A 6 -6.44 -5.28 11.46
N PRO A 7 -5.63 -5.78 12.41
CA PRO A 7 -4.57 -5.01 13.01
C PRO A 7 -3.51 -4.61 11.97
N VAL A 8 -3.08 -3.35 12.01
CA VAL A 8 -1.87 -2.90 11.32
C VAL A 8 -0.68 -3.37 12.12
N THR A 9 0.16 -4.22 11.52
CA THR A 9 1.35 -4.77 12.19
C THR A 9 2.65 -4.23 11.64
N ARG A 10 2.59 -3.59 10.47
CA ARG A 10 3.75 -3.02 9.80
C ARG A 10 3.36 -1.82 8.95
N VAL A 11 4.18 -0.78 8.99
CA VAL A 11 4.01 0.42 8.17
C VAL A 11 5.34 0.71 7.50
N MET A 12 5.36 0.62 6.17
CA MET A 12 6.50 0.99 5.34
C MET A 12 6.16 2.26 4.59
N SER A 13 7.11 3.18 4.48
CA SER A 13 6.89 4.48 3.87
C SER A 13 8.09 4.89 3.05
N SER A 14 7.85 5.61 1.95
CA SER A 14 8.87 6.44 1.31
C SER A 14 9.57 7.31 2.35
N ARG A 15 10.90 7.46 2.22
CA ARG A 15 11.70 8.35 3.09
C ARG A 15 11.35 9.84 3.00
N ALA A 16 10.44 10.25 2.10
CA ALA A 16 10.02 11.64 2.01
C ALA A 16 9.29 12.07 3.28
N VAL A 17 9.64 13.25 3.82
CA VAL A 17 9.05 13.77 5.08
C VAL A 17 7.52 13.76 5.05
N ARG A 18 6.91 14.16 3.92
CA ARG A 18 5.45 14.13 3.74
C ARG A 18 4.84 12.73 3.84
N CYS A 19 5.52 11.70 3.35
CA CYS A 19 5.05 10.31 3.41
C CYS A 19 5.13 9.79 4.85
N LEU A 20 6.24 10.06 5.54
CA LEU A 20 6.40 9.72 6.96
C LEU A 20 5.36 10.44 7.84
N GLN A 21 5.13 11.73 7.61
CA GLN A 21 4.11 12.50 8.31
C GLN A 21 2.68 12.03 8.01
N THR A 22 2.42 11.50 6.82
CA THR A 22 1.11 10.95 6.46
C THR A 22 0.78 9.71 7.29
N VAL A 23 1.76 8.85 7.56
CA VAL A 23 1.54 7.59 8.29
C VAL A 23 1.72 7.72 9.81
N GLY A 24 2.35 8.80 10.29
CA GLY A 24 2.62 9.02 11.72
C GLY A 24 1.40 8.81 12.64
N PRO A 25 0.24 9.44 12.38
CA PRO A 25 -0.95 9.24 13.21
C PRO A 25 -1.45 7.79 13.24
N LEU A 26 -1.32 7.05 12.14
CA LEU A 26 -1.67 5.63 12.09
C LEU A 26 -0.68 4.79 12.91
N CYS A 27 0.61 5.11 12.79
CA CYS A 27 1.68 4.48 13.56
C CYS A 27 1.45 4.62 15.07
N ASP A 28 1.17 5.85 15.53
CA ASP A 28 0.86 6.16 16.93
C ASP A 28 -0.36 5.38 17.43
N GLN A 29 -1.42 5.32 16.61
CA GLN A 29 -2.66 4.62 16.96
C GLN A 29 -2.44 3.11 17.14
N HIS A 30 -1.53 2.51 16.35
CA HIS A 30 -1.29 1.06 16.34
C HIS A 30 -0.04 0.65 17.12
N GLY A 31 0.73 1.58 17.67
CA GLY A 31 1.96 1.31 18.41
C GLY A 31 3.05 0.67 17.54
N VAL A 32 3.13 1.06 16.27
CA VAL A 32 4.13 0.59 15.30
C VAL A 32 4.99 1.75 14.83
N GLU A 33 6.27 1.53 14.59
CA GLU A 33 7.17 2.55 14.03
C GLU A 33 7.18 2.50 12.50
N PRO A 34 7.19 3.64 11.79
CA PRO A 34 7.28 3.64 10.33
C PRO A 34 8.68 3.24 9.86
N GLU A 35 8.74 2.26 8.97
CA GLU A 35 9.96 1.87 8.26
C GLU A 35 10.15 2.75 7.03
N ALA A 36 11.22 3.55 6.99
CA ALA A 36 11.58 4.30 5.79
C ALA A 36 12.27 3.37 4.78
N VAL A 37 11.69 3.22 3.59
CA VAL A 37 12.14 2.27 2.57
C VAL A 37 12.34 2.98 1.24
N ASP A 38 13.54 2.84 0.67
CA ASP A 38 13.90 3.48 -0.60
C ASP A 38 13.12 2.94 -1.79
N THR A 39 12.68 1.67 -1.74
CA THR A 39 11.87 1.07 -2.80
C THR A 39 10.51 1.74 -2.96
N LEU A 40 10.03 2.48 -1.95
CA LEU A 40 8.79 3.24 -2.00
C LEU A 40 8.98 4.70 -2.47
N PHE A 41 10.21 5.13 -2.75
CA PHE A 41 10.50 6.50 -3.19
C PHE A 41 10.12 6.75 -4.66
N GLU A 42 10.05 8.03 -5.07
CA GLU A 42 9.73 8.44 -6.44
C GLU A 42 10.59 7.69 -7.47
N GLY A 43 9.96 7.23 -8.56
CA GLY A 43 10.62 6.49 -9.64
C GLY A 43 10.94 5.01 -9.35
N ALA A 44 10.54 4.46 -8.20
CA ALA A 44 10.84 3.07 -7.82
C ALA A 44 9.67 2.08 -8.03
N ALA A 45 8.83 2.30 -9.05
CA ALA A 45 7.64 1.49 -9.34
C ALA A 45 7.95 -0.01 -9.47
N ASP A 46 8.92 -0.39 -10.30
CA ASP A 46 9.30 -1.79 -10.52
C ASP A 46 9.65 -2.51 -9.20
N MET A 47 10.44 -1.84 -8.35
CA MET A 47 10.85 -2.38 -7.05
C MET A 47 9.68 -2.41 -6.05
N THR A 48 8.77 -1.43 -6.11
CA THR A 48 7.54 -1.46 -5.30
C THR A 48 6.63 -2.60 -5.73
N THR A 49 6.47 -2.86 -7.04
CA THR A 49 5.67 -3.98 -7.55
C THR A 49 6.22 -5.31 -7.03
N LEU A 50 7.55 -5.49 -7.03
CA LEU A 50 8.19 -6.68 -6.45
C LEU A 50 7.94 -6.79 -4.94
N LEU A 51 8.06 -5.68 -4.19
CA LEU A 51 7.76 -5.66 -2.76
C LEU A 51 6.31 -6.05 -2.47
N VAL A 52 5.35 -5.53 -3.23
CA VAL A 52 3.93 -5.87 -3.07
C VAL A 52 3.68 -7.35 -3.33
N ARG A 53 4.33 -7.92 -4.35
CA ARG A 53 4.22 -9.36 -4.65
C ARG A 53 4.86 -10.23 -3.56
N ASP A 54 6.01 -9.82 -3.02
CA ASP A 54 6.64 -10.51 -1.89
C ASP A 54 5.73 -10.52 -0.66
N LEU A 55 5.19 -9.35 -0.29
CA LEU A 55 4.21 -9.22 0.79
C LEU A 55 2.96 -10.06 0.56
N ALA A 56 2.48 -10.19 -0.69
CA ALA A 56 1.34 -11.06 -1.00
C ALA A 56 1.61 -12.54 -0.71
N VAL A 57 2.88 -12.97 -0.73
CA VAL A 57 3.33 -14.33 -0.39
C VAL A 57 3.58 -14.48 1.12
N THR A 58 4.18 -13.47 1.75
CA THR A 58 4.64 -13.57 3.15
C THR A 58 3.61 -13.15 4.18
N ASP A 59 2.71 -12.22 3.85
CA ASP A 59 1.72 -11.71 4.79
C ASP A 59 0.57 -12.73 4.94
N GLY A 60 0.34 -13.18 6.17
CA GLY A 60 -0.77 -14.06 6.50
C GLY A 60 -2.11 -13.32 6.54
N ASN A 61 -3.22 -14.07 6.50
CA ASN A 61 -4.58 -13.54 6.43
C ASN A 61 -5.07 -12.75 7.67
N GLY A 62 -4.21 -12.49 8.66
CA GLY A 62 -4.58 -11.95 9.98
C GLY A 62 -4.21 -10.48 10.25
N SER A 63 -3.38 -9.86 9.41
CA SER A 63 -2.87 -8.49 9.62
C SER A 63 -2.86 -7.66 8.34
N VAL A 64 -2.53 -6.39 8.48
CA VAL A 64 -2.37 -5.45 7.37
C VAL A 64 -0.99 -4.82 7.44
N THR A 65 -0.27 -4.88 6.32
CA THR A 65 0.91 -4.04 6.06
C THR A 65 0.48 -2.81 5.28
N VAL A 66 0.84 -1.62 5.75
CA VAL A 66 0.57 -0.36 5.06
C VAL A 66 1.81 0.12 4.32
N LEU A 67 1.65 0.46 3.05
CA LEU A 67 2.69 1.06 2.21
C LEU A 67 2.31 2.49 1.87
N CYS A 68 3.17 3.46 2.16
CA CYS A 68 2.99 4.86 1.78
C CYS A 68 4.03 5.27 0.74
N SER A 69 3.57 5.77 -0.40
CA SER A 69 4.42 6.15 -1.53
C SER A 69 3.85 7.36 -2.26
N HIS A 70 4.24 7.57 -3.51
CA HIS A 70 3.92 8.72 -4.34
C HIS A 70 3.01 8.31 -5.49
N SER A 71 2.38 9.28 -6.13
CA SER A 71 1.39 9.00 -7.16
C SER A 71 1.97 8.34 -8.42
N ASP A 72 3.20 8.69 -8.80
CA ASP A 72 3.91 8.04 -9.91
C ASP A 72 4.09 6.55 -9.62
N VAL A 73 4.60 6.21 -8.44
CA VAL A 73 4.85 4.83 -8.01
C VAL A 73 3.54 4.05 -7.86
N ILE A 74 2.57 4.59 -7.12
CA ILE A 74 1.31 3.89 -6.82
C ILE A 74 0.55 3.59 -8.12
N LEU A 75 0.47 4.56 -9.04
CA LEU A 75 -0.27 4.34 -10.29
C LEU A 75 0.37 3.27 -11.17
N ASP A 76 1.70 3.21 -11.23
CA ASP A 76 2.40 2.19 -12.02
C ASP A 76 2.30 0.80 -11.38
N VAL A 77 2.43 0.70 -10.05
CA VAL A 77 2.18 -0.56 -9.34
C VAL A 77 0.77 -1.10 -9.59
N ILE A 78 -0.25 -0.24 -9.52
CA ILE A 78 -1.63 -0.66 -9.80
C ILE A 78 -1.80 -1.09 -11.26
N ARG A 79 -1.13 -0.43 -12.21
CA ARG A 79 -1.15 -0.85 -13.63
C ARG A 79 -0.54 -2.23 -13.80
N ASP A 80 0.61 -2.49 -13.18
CA ASP A 80 1.28 -3.80 -13.25
C ASP A 80 0.41 -4.91 -12.67
N LEU A 81 -0.18 -4.70 -11.49
CA LEU A 81 -1.04 -5.69 -10.85
C LEU A 81 -2.28 -6.01 -11.70
N VAL A 82 -2.86 -5.00 -12.36
CA VAL A 82 -4.00 -5.20 -13.28
C VAL A 82 -3.56 -5.91 -14.57
N ALA A 83 -2.37 -5.60 -15.09
CA ALA A 83 -1.81 -6.30 -16.24
C ALA A 83 -1.58 -7.80 -15.94
N ASP A 84 -1.25 -8.13 -14.69
CA ASP A 84 -1.14 -9.51 -14.19
C ASP A 84 -2.50 -10.18 -13.87
N GLY A 85 -3.60 -9.47 -14.12
CA GLY A 85 -4.95 -9.99 -13.99
C GLY A 85 -5.66 -9.69 -12.66
N ALA A 86 -5.14 -8.80 -11.82
CA ALA A 86 -5.87 -8.34 -10.64
C ALA A 86 -7.15 -7.59 -11.04
N GLY A 87 -8.25 -7.89 -10.36
CA GLY A 87 -9.50 -7.15 -10.46
C GLY A 87 -9.35 -5.72 -9.96
N LEU A 88 -10.19 -4.81 -10.46
CA LEU A 88 -10.17 -3.39 -10.08
C LEU A 88 -11.57 -2.91 -9.70
N SER A 89 -11.69 -2.16 -8.62
CA SER A 89 -12.95 -1.49 -8.25
C SER A 89 -12.72 -0.19 -7.48
N GLY A 90 -13.79 0.56 -7.19
CA GLY A 90 -13.73 1.80 -6.40
C GLY A 90 -13.25 3.05 -7.14
N GLY A 91 -12.69 2.90 -8.35
CA GLY A 91 -12.24 4.00 -9.21
C GLY A 91 -10.84 3.77 -9.76
N ARG A 92 -10.23 4.83 -10.29
CA ARG A 92 -8.87 4.83 -10.87
C ARG A 92 -8.09 6.09 -10.47
N GLY A 93 -8.24 6.52 -9.21
CA GLY A 93 -7.63 7.74 -8.70
C GLY A 93 -6.30 7.51 -7.99
N CYS A 94 -5.64 8.61 -7.66
CA CYS A 94 -4.50 8.66 -6.74
C CYS A 94 -4.42 10.06 -6.12
N GLY A 95 -5.49 10.46 -5.42
CA GLY A 95 -5.52 11.73 -4.68
C GLY A 95 -4.62 11.69 -3.43
N TYR A 96 -4.28 12.84 -2.88
CA TYR A 96 -3.54 12.92 -1.61
C TYR A 96 -4.29 12.18 -0.50
N ALA A 97 -3.58 11.30 0.22
CA ALA A 97 -4.13 10.45 1.27
C ALA A 97 -5.28 9.51 0.83
N SER A 98 -5.45 9.30 -0.48
CA SER A 98 -6.27 8.19 -0.99
C SER A 98 -5.60 6.84 -0.71
N ILE A 99 -6.40 5.77 -0.72
CA ILE A 99 -5.94 4.42 -0.37
C ILE A 99 -6.25 3.46 -1.51
N TRP A 100 -5.29 2.59 -1.82
CA TRP A 100 -5.54 1.37 -2.58
C TRP A 100 -5.49 0.19 -1.63
N GLU A 101 -6.62 -0.50 -1.45
CA GLU A 101 -6.69 -1.74 -0.69
C GLU A 101 -6.41 -2.91 -1.62
N LEU A 102 -5.34 -3.64 -1.34
CA LEU A 102 -4.95 -4.83 -2.10
C LEU A 102 -5.41 -6.08 -1.35
N THR A 103 -6.06 -6.99 -2.06
CA THR A 103 -6.45 -8.31 -1.55
C THR A 103 -5.62 -9.37 -2.23
N ALA A 104 -4.84 -10.10 -1.44
CA ALA A 104 -4.03 -11.22 -1.90
C ALA A 104 -4.68 -12.56 -1.50
N THR A 105 -4.60 -13.55 -2.39
CA THR A 105 -5.00 -14.94 -2.13
C THR A 105 -3.95 -15.85 -2.77
N ASN A 106 -3.53 -16.90 -2.05
CA ASN A 106 -2.53 -17.87 -2.54
C ASN A 106 -1.24 -17.24 -3.07
N GLY A 107 -0.70 -16.21 -2.39
CA GLY A 107 0.55 -15.59 -2.78
C GLY A 107 0.45 -14.55 -3.91
N ARG A 108 -0.76 -14.22 -4.37
CA ARG A 108 -0.96 -13.30 -5.48
C ARG A 108 -2.00 -12.23 -5.13
N VAL A 109 -1.76 -11.00 -5.56
CA VAL A 109 -2.77 -9.95 -5.51
C VAL A 109 -3.86 -10.25 -6.53
N GLU A 110 -5.08 -10.50 -6.05
CA GLU A 110 -6.24 -10.82 -6.87
C GLU A 110 -7.12 -9.60 -7.14
N HIS A 111 -7.07 -8.59 -6.27
CA HIS A 111 -7.95 -7.42 -6.39
C HIS A 111 -7.32 -6.16 -5.81
N ALA A 112 -7.52 -5.03 -6.48
CA ALA A 112 -7.18 -3.69 -6.00
C ALA A 112 -8.44 -2.80 -5.94
N HIS A 113 -8.73 -2.25 -4.76
CA HIS A 113 -9.89 -1.39 -4.54
C HIS A 113 -9.45 0.03 -4.18
N TYR A 114 -9.85 1.01 -4.99
CA TYR A 114 -9.58 2.41 -4.72
C TYR A 114 -10.57 2.99 -3.71
N ARG A 115 -10.04 3.72 -2.73
CA ARG A 115 -10.80 4.58 -1.84
C ARG A 115 -10.28 6.00 -1.96
N ALA A 116 -11.17 6.92 -2.35
CA ALA A 116 -10.87 8.33 -2.24
C ALA A 116 -10.60 8.70 -0.78
N THR A 117 -9.90 9.81 -0.57
CA THR A 117 -9.60 10.34 0.76
C THR A 117 -10.87 10.43 1.60
N PRO A 118 -10.87 9.89 2.83
CA PRO A 118 -12.01 9.95 3.74
C PRO A 118 -12.44 11.37 4.11
#